data_AF-A0A9W7E367-F1
#
_entry.id   AF-A0A9W7E367-F1
#
_cell.length_a   1.000
_cell.length_b   1.000
_cell.length_c   1.000
_cell.angle_alpha   90.00
_cell.angle_beta   90.00
_cell.angle_gamma   90.00
#
_symmetry.space_group_name_H-M   'P 1'
#
loop_
_entity.id
_entity.type
_entity.pdbx_description
1 polymer ?
#
loop_
_entity_poly.entity_id
_entity_poly.type
_entity_poly.pdbx_seq_one_letter_code
_entity_poly.pdbx_strand_id
1 'polypeptide(L)'
;MVLFEIAEDLRWKSTPIGKTFLNGDIEAIKKIVTDDPEVPFKQESKGKLTPFALSFDRPLLVKFIIQTSPDATIYSQTPAAYAKEKYAPHLIIEMVELLTADEMKVCDTESDIQAAIDEKKVTLKKNTRAMANIVDYTAREKATVLQTKTFGELEAADVDATQVTFEELKSFCGDQAKRLGNLIAVVINKYKTTDARCYEPFEQVQDIDVKEQTLPPSALLLPEQVKFQLAKATWYEDEFQASMNEISAIFNASKSCEDICEHYGIDNSDGKWSKELRAEVFHLDSSMDEVVMAKFGPPKGFPRAREKMVQGKILRDLNRVTFDFEDLTSNKKYNIYGLKNKCLQETFKEPPNLHMNLEIKDGWLGEVQMLFRDILLIKNELHKFYNVNRADGPFVVAGRLFKSLASPDSNHPNDFEDHKNDANVNAGSKIKSLLKVVKAKDVELEAKNLEITNLKVQLEKANAEKPPDPPKIMLKILKRISSKKM
;
A
#
# COMPACT_ATOMS: atom_id res chain seq x y z
N MET A 1 27.60 -43.04 -11.87
CA MET A 1 26.47 -42.10 -11.96
C MET A 1 26.40 -41.47 -13.35
N VAL A 2 27.40 -40.68 -13.76
CA VAL A 2 27.47 -40.04 -15.10
C VAL A 2 27.26 -41.00 -16.29
N LEU A 3 27.89 -42.18 -16.30
CA LEU A 3 27.72 -43.16 -17.40
C LEU A 3 26.30 -43.78 -17.45
N PHE A 4 25.62 -43.84 -16.30
CA PHE A 4 24.25 -44.35 -16.22
C PHE A 4 23.26 -43.31 -16.77
N GLU A 5 23.46 -42.04 -16.42
CA GLU A 5 22.68 -40.91 -16.97
C GLU A 5 22.82 -40.81 -18.49
N ILE A 6 24.05 -40.96 -19.03
CA ILE A 6 24.30 -40.96 -20.48
C ILE A 6 23.62 -42.14 -21.17
N ALA A 7 23.67 -43.35 -20.60
CA ALA A 7 23.07 -44.53 -21.19
C ALA A 7 21.53 -44.45 -21.21
N GLU A 8 20.93 -43.94 -20.14
CA GLU A 8 19.49 -43.69 -20.04
C GLU A 8 19.03 -42.61 -21.04
N ASP A 9 19.80 -41.53 -21.20
CA ASP A 9 19.55 -40.49 -22.19
C ASP A 9 19.56 -41.05 -23.63
N LEU A 10 20.61 -41.79 -23.99
CA LEU A 10 20.70 -42.45 -25.31
C LEU A 10 19.56 -43.44 -25.54
N ARG A 11 19.15 -44.18 -24.51
CA ARG A 11 18.03 -45.12 -24.57
C ARG A 11 16.72 -44.39 -24.83
N TRP A 12 16.43 -43.31 -24.12
CA TRP A 12 15.24 -42.51 -24.36
C TRP A 12 15.23 -41.88 -25.75
N LYS A 13 16.35 -41.27 -26.17
CA LYS A 13 16.54 -40.71 -27.53
C LYS A 13 16.31 -41.72 -28.65
N SER A 14 16.49 -43.01 -28.37
CA SER A 14 16.24 -44.09 -29.33
C SER A 14 14.76 -44.49 -29.46
N THR A 15 13.92 -44.14 -28.47
CA THR A 15 12.47 -44.41 -28.50
C THR A 15 11.77 -43.58 -29.58
N PRO A 16 10.61 -44.03 -30.09
CA PRO A 16 9.82 -43.23 -31.04
C PRO A 16 9.51 -41.84 -30.50
N ILE A 17 9.11 -41.73 -29.23
CA ILE A 17 8.85 -40.45 -28.54
C ILE A 17 10.11 -39.59 -28.49
N GLY A 18 11.23 -40.14 -28.03
CA GLY A 18 12.50 -39.41 -27.97
C GLY A 18 12.96 -38.90 -29.33
N LYS A 19 12.74 -39.66 -30.41
CA LYS A 19 13.00 -39.21 -31.78
C LYS A 19 12.07 -38.08 -32.22
N THR A 20 10.78 -38.16 -31.90
CA THR A 20 9.81 -37.08 -32.18
C THR A 20 10.21 -35.79 -31.48
N PHE A 21 10.62 -35.87 -30.21
CA PHE A 21 11.13 -34.74 -29.45
C PHE A 21 12.43 -34.17 -30.03
N LEU A 22 13.39 -35.03 -30.41
CA LEU A 22 14.63 -34.63 -31.07
C LEU A 22 14.40 -33.91 -32.40
N ASN A 23 13.42 -34.38 -33.17
CA ASN A 23 13.06 -33.80 -34.47
C ASN A 23 12.30 -32.46 -34.34
N GLY A 24 11.81 -32.13 -33.14
CA GLY A 24 11.05 -30.90 -32.91
C GLY A 24 9.69 -30.88 -33.61
N ASP A 25 9.10 -32.04 -33.90
CA ASP A 25 7.78 -32.12 -34.52
C ASP A 25 6.69 -31.82 -33.49
N ILE A 26 6.36 -30.53 -33.35
CA ILE A 26 5.43 -30.02 -32.33
C ILE A 26 4.05 -30.66 -32.44
N GLU A 27 3.54 -30.91 -33.65
CA GLU A 27 2.21 -31.50 -33.82
C GLU A 27 2.18 -32.97 -33.41
N ALA A 28 3.24 -33.72 -33.73
CA ALA A 28 3.39 -35.08 -33.23
C ALA A 28 3.56 -35.13 -31.71
N ILE A 29 4.31 -34.19 -31.12
CA ILE A 29 4.47 -34.08 -29.66
C ILE A 29 3.13 -33.72 -29.00
N LYS A 30 2.40 -32.73 -29.53
CA LYS A 30 1.07 -32.35 -29.05
C LYS A 30 0.15 -33.54 -29.01
N LYS A 31 0.11 -34.32 -30.09
CA LYS A 31 -0.69 -35.53 -30.17
C LYS A 31 -0.29 -36.54 -29.09
N ILE A 32 1.01 -36.82 -28.95
CA ILE A 32 1.53 -37.75 -27.93
C ILE A 32 1.13 -37.32 -26.51
N VAL A 33 1.31 -36.04 -26.17
CA VAL A 33 0.98 -35.52 -24.83
C VAL A 33 -0.53 -35.41 -24.59
N THR A 34 -1.31 -35.18 -25.64
CA THR A 34 -2.78 -35.19 -25.52
C THR A 34 -3.30 -36.61 -25.29
N ASP A 35 -2.72 -37.59 -26.00
CA ASP A 35 -3.10 -39.00 -25.89
C ASP A 35 -2.60 -39.62 -24.57
N ASP A 36 -1.47 -39.16 -24.05
CA ASP A 36 -0.89 -39.56 -22.76
C ASP A 36 -0.11 -38.39 -22.11
N PRO A 37 -0.73 -37.64 -21.19
CA PRO A 37 -0.10 -36.48 -20.54
C PRO A 37 1.14 -36.81 -19.71
N GLU A 38 1.35 -38.07 -19.33
CA GLU A 38 2.52 -38.48 -18.54
C GLU A 38 3.72 -38.85 -19.43
N VAL A 39 3.53 -39.12 -20.72
CA VAL A 39 4.60 -39.51 -21.67
C VAL A 39 5.74 -38.49 -21.88
N PRO A 40 5.56 -37.16 -21.88
CA PRO A 40 6.68 -36.22 -22.06
C PRO A 40 7.63 -36.24 -20.86
N PHE A 41 7.27 -36.94 -19.79
CA PHE A 41 8.03 -37.01 -18.56
C PHE A 41 8.58 -38.42 -18.35
N LYS A 42 9.87 -38.49 -18.05
CA LYS A 42 10.51 -39.75 -17.69
C LYS A 42 10.00 -40.25 -16.34
N GLN A 43 9.46 -41.46 -16.25
CA GLN A 43 9.24 -42.12 -14.97
C GLN A 43 10.57 -42.75 -14.52
N GLU A 44 11.37 -42.02 -13.74
CA GLU A 44 12.49 -42.65 -13.05
C GLU A 44 11.97 -43.50 -11.87
N SER A 45 12.78 -44.47 -11.43
CA SER A 45 12.54 -45.41 -10.31
C SER A 45 12.18 -44.78 -8.94
N LYS A 46 11.93 -43.48 -8.88
CA LYS A 46 11.50 -42.69 -7.71
C LYS A 46 10.39 -41.66 -8.01
N GLY A 47 9.69 -41.76 -9.14
CA GLY A 47 8.50 -40.94 -9.42
C GLY A 47 8.76 -39.47 -9.77
N LYS A 48 9.96 -39.11 -10.24
CA LYS A 48 10.28 -37.74 -10.69
C LYS A 48 10.21 -37.64 -12.22
N LEU A 49 9.30 -36.80 -12.69
CA LEU A 49 9.05 -36.46 -14.09
C LEU A 49 10.14 -35.48 -14.59
N THR A 50 10.86 -35.82 -15.67
CA THR A 50 11.88 -34.91 -16.27
C THR A 50 11.43 -34.43 -17.66
N PRO A 51 11.29 -33.11 -17.88
CA PRO A 51 11.07 -32.56 -19.22
C PRO A 51 12.40 -32.48 -19.97
N PHE A 52 12.64 -33.45 -20.85
CA PHE A 52 13.80 -33.47 -21.74
C PHE A 52 13.86 -32.24 -22.67
N ALA A 53 12.71 -31.61 -22.93
CA ALA A 53 12.56 -30.45 -23.81
C ALA A 53 13.42 -29.23 -23.47
N LEU A 54 13.71 -28.96 -22.20
CA LEU A 54 14.52 -27.80 -21.81
C LEU A 54 15.98 -27.90 -22.27
N SER A 55 16.44 -29.11 -22.60
CA SER A 55 17.80 -29.36 -23.11
C SER A 55 17.94 -29.21 -24.63
N PHE A 56 16.85 -29.01 -25.37
CA PHE A 56 16.86 -29.07 -26.84
C PHE A 56 16.84 -27.71 -27.54
N ASP A 57 16.90 -26.57 -26.83
CA ASP A 57 16.84 -25.23 -27.44
C ASP A 57 15.58 -25.07 -28.33
N ARG A 58 14.41 -25.41 -27.78
CA ARG A 58 13.12 -25.35 -28.49
C ARG A 58 12.08 -24.57 -27.67
N PRO A 59 12.02 -23.23 -27.78
CA PRO A 59 11.08 -22.39 -27.04
C PRO A 59 9.60 -22.84 -27.16
N LEU A 60 9.14 -23.20 -28.36
CA LEU A 60 7.76 -23.65 -28.57
C LEU A 60 7.42 -24.96 -27.87
N LEU A 61 8.40 -25.86 -27.75
CA LEU A 61 8.25 -27.13 -27.04
C LEU A 61 8.20 -26.92 -25.53
N VAL A 62 9.04 -26.02 -25.01
CA VAL A 62 9.02 -25.64 -23.59
C VAL A 62 7.71 -24.95 -23.23
N LYS A 63 7.24 -24.00 -24.07
CA LYS A 63 5.92 -23.40 -23.96
C LYS A 63 4.83 -24.47 -23.84
N PHE A 64 4.82 -25.44 -24.77
CA PHE A 64 3.80 -26.48 -24.80
C PHE A 64 3.77 -27.32 -23.52
N ILE A 65 4.94 -27.65 -22.96
CA ILE A 65 5.04 -28.40 -21.71
C ILE A 65 4.55 -27.58 -20.51
N ILE A 66 4.93 -26.30 -20.43
CA ILE A 66 4.47 -25.41 -19.35
C ILE A 66 2.94 -25.26 -19.39
N GLN A 67 2.35 -25.26 -20.59
CA GLN A 67 0.90 -25.15 -20.75
C GLN A 67 0.14 -26.41 -20.38
N THR A 68 0.73 -27.57 -20.66
CA THR A 68 0.11 -28.87 -20.39
C THR A 68 0.38 -29.35 -18.97
N SER A 69 1.42 -28.86 -18.31
CA SER A 69 1.79 -29.24 -16.95
C SER A 69 2.50 -28.10 -16.21
N PRO A 70 1.77 -27.04 -15.82
CA PRO A 70 2.35 -25.87 -15.17
C PRO A 70 3.02 -26.18 -13.82
N ASP A 71 2.58 -27.23 -13.14
CA ASP A 71 3.09 -27.66 -11.82
C ASP A 71 4.20 -28.71 -11.91
N ALA A 72 4.66 -29.06 -13.12
CA ALA A 72 5.74 -30.04 -13.29
C ALA A 72 7.06 -29.50 -12.71
N THR A 73 7.49 -30.06 -11.58
CA THR A 73 8.81 -29.79 -11.01
C THR A 73 9.88 -30.68 -11.66
N ILE A 74 11.06 -30.12 -11.91
CA ILE A 74 12.17 -30.80 -12.59
C ILE A 74 13.30 -30.95 -11.58
N TYR A 75 13.58 -32.18 -11.13
CA TYR A 75 14.52 -32.40 -10.01
C TYR A 75 14.20 -31.59 -8.75
N SER A 76 12.92 -31.35 -8.46
CA SER A 76 12.49 -30.46 -7.37
C SER A 76 12.83 -28.97 -7.57
N GLN A 77 13.16 -28.57 -8.80
CA GLN A 77 13.34 -27.18 -9.21
C GLN A 77 12.17 -26.74 -10.11
N THR A 78 11.95 -25.44 -10.22
CA THR A 78 11.05 -24.86 -11.21
C THR A 78 11.64 -25.01 -12.63
N PRO A 79 10.82 -24.98 -13.69
CA PRO A 79 11.31 -24.96 -15.07
C PRO A 79 12.33 -23.84 -15.35
N ALA A 80 12.20 -22.67 -14.71
CA ALA A 80 13.13 -21.54 -14.85
C ALA A 80 14.49 -21.85 -14.22
N ALA A 81 14.49 -22.36 -12.98
CA ALA A 81 15.72 -22.72 -12.28
C ALA A 81 16.49 -23.81 -13.03
N TYR A 82 15.77 -24.82 -13.55
CA TYR A 82 16.38 -25.86 -14.37
C TYR A 82 16.93 -25.32 -15.70
N ALA A 83 16.21 -24.42 -16.37
CA ALA A 83 16.67 -23.78 -17.60
C ALA A 83 17.98 -22.99 -17.39
N LYS A 84 18.07 -22.23 -16.29
CA LYS A 84 19.29 -21.51 -15.90
C LYS A 84 20.47 -22.46 -15.66
N GLU A 85 20.27 -23.54 -14.90
CA GLU A 85 21.32 -24.51 -14.56
C GLU A 85 21.88 -25.21 -15.81
N LYS A 86 21.03 -25.53 -16.79
CA LYS A 86 21.41 -26.28 -18.00
C LYS A 86 21.89 -25.43 -19.17
N TYR A 87 22.15 -24.13 -18.95
CA TYR A 87 22.54 -23.19 -20.01
C TYR A 87 21.53 -23.16 -21.16
N ALA A 88 20.24 -23.15 -20.83
CA ALA A 88 19.22 -22.99 -21.83
C ALA A 88 19.43 -21.65 -22.58
N PRO A 89 19.05 -21.59 -23.86
CA PRO A 89 19.06 -20.38 -24.66
C PRO A 89 18.34 -19.24 -23.96
N HIS A 90 18.86 -18.03 -24.14
CA HIS A 90 18.35 -16.82 -23.50
C HIS A 90 16.83 -16.65 -23.65
N LEU A 91 16.28 -16.98 -24.82
CA LEU A 91 14.85 -16.89 -25.11
C LEU A 91 14.01 -17.82 -24.23
N ILE A 92 14.50 -19.03 -23.91
CA ILE A 92 13.79 -19.98 -23.04
C ILE A 92 13.80 -19.48 -21.61
N ILE A 93 14.95 -18.97 -21.13
CA ILE A 93 15.04 -18.39 -19.79
C ILE A 93 14.08 -17.21 -19.66
N GLU A 94 14.15 -16.25 -20.60
CA GLU A 94 13.30 -15.06 -20.57
C GLU A 94 11.81 -15.39 -20.72
N MET A 95 11.47 -16.36 -21.55
CA MET A 95 10.09 -16.82 -21.69
C MET A 95 9.54 -17.33 -20.35
N VAL A 96 10.30 -18.19 -19.66
CA VAL A 96 9.84 -18.80 -18.39
C VAL A 96 9.86 -17.78 -17.24
N GLU A 97 10.76 -16.80 -17.27
CA GLU A 97 10.84 -15.76 -16.24
C GLU A 97 9.81 -14.64 -16.41
N LEU A 98 9.47 -14.27 -17.64
CA LEU A 98 8.72 -13.03 -17.91
C LEU A 98 7.28 -13.26 -18.36
N LEU A 99 6.96 -14.43 -18.92
CA LEU A 99 5.62 -14.72 -19.42
C LEU A 99 4.88 -15.69 -18.50
N THR A 100 3.62 -15.41 -18.26
CA THR A 100 2.69 -16.35 -17.62
C THR A 100 2.26 -17.45 -18.59
N ALA A 101 1.74 -18.57 -18.08
CA ALA A 101 1.24 -19.65 -18.92
C ALA A 101 0.14 -19.17 -19.90
N ASP A 102 -0.72 -18.24 -19.47
CA ASP A 102 -1.77 -17.65 -20.32
C ASP A 102 -1.22 -16.69 -21.38
N GLU A 103 -0.22 -15.86 -21.04
CA GLU A 103 0.48 -15.04 -22.04
C GLU A 103 1.18 -15.92 -23.08
N MET A 104 1.75 -17.06 -22.66
CA MET A 104 2.30 -18.02 -23.61
C MET A 104 1.22 -18.65 -24.51
N LYS A 105 -0.04 -18.80 -24.06
CA LYS A 105 -1.12 -19.45 -24.87
C LYS A 105 -1.38 -18.73 -26.16
N VAL A 106 -1.23 -17.41 -26.18
CA VAL A 106 -1.51 -16.59 -27.37
C VAL A 106 -0.32 -16.45 -28.33
N CYS A 107 0.86 -16.97 -28.00
CA CYS A 107 2.07 -16.84 -28.84
C CYS A 107 2.29 -18.04 -29.77
N ASP A 108 1.80 -18.04 -31.00
CA ASP A 108 1.86 -19.22 -31.88
C ASP A 108 3.26 -19.50 -32.45
N THR A 109 4.13 -18.49 -32.50
CA THR A 109 5.47 -18.57 -33.07
C THR A 109 6.54 -18.09 -32.08
N GLU A 110 7.81 -18.41 -32.35
CA GLU A 110 8.94 -17.85 -31.59
C GLU A 110 9.01 -16.32 -31.72
N SER A 111 8.59 -15.77 -32.87
CA SER A 111 8.48 -14.33 -33.08
C SER A 111 7.43 -13.70 -32.15
N ASP A 112 6.30 -14.38 -31.92
CA ASP A 112 5.27 -13.91 -31.00
C ASP A 112 5.75 -13.97 -29.54
N ILE A 113 6.49 -15.02 -29.17
CA ILE A 113 7.12 -15.13 -27.85
C ILE A 113 8.11 -13.98 -27.63
N GLN A 114 9.00 -13.73 -28.59
CA GLN A 114 9.97 -12.65 -28.50
C GLN A 114 9.28 -11.28 -28.41
N ALA A 115 8.25 -11.04 -29.22
CA ALA A 115 7.49 -9.79 -29.18
C ALA A 115 6.80 -9.58 -27.83
N ALA A 116 6.20 -10.63 -27.25
CA ALA A 116 5.60 -10.58 -25.92
C ALA A 116 6.64 -10.30 -24.82
N ILE A 117 7.82 -10.93 -24.88
CA ILE A 117 8.95 -10.66 -23.98
C ILE A 117 9.40 -9.20 -24.08
N ASP A 118 9.56 -8.69 -25.30
CA ASP A 118 10.01 -7.31 -25.53
C ASP A 118 8.99 -6.30 -25.02
N GLU A 119 7.69 -6.53 -25.25
CA GLU A 119 6.61 -5.72 -24.68
C GLU A 119 6.64 -5.76 -23.14
N LYS A 120 6.84 -6.94 -22.54
CA LYS A 120 6.95 -7.11 -21.09
C LYS A 120 8.14 -6.34 -20.52
N LYS A 121 9.32 -6.44 -21.15
CA LYS A 121 10.52 -5.68 -20.77
C LYS A 121 10.30 -4.17 -20.85
N VAL A 122 9.66 -3.68 -21.91
CA VAL A 122 9.31 -2.27 -22.06
C VAL A 122 8.38 -1.83 -20.91
N THR A 123 7.38 -2.65 -20.58
CA THR A 123 6.45 -2.40 -19.47
C THR A 123 7.17 -2.38 -18.12
N LEU A 124 8.02 -3.37 -17.83
CA LEU A 124 8.81 -3.44 -16.59
C LEU A 124 9.78 -2.25 -16.47
N LYS A 125 10.42 -1.83 -17.57
CA LYS A 125 11.27 -0.64 -17.60
C LYS A 125 10.48 0.64 -17.35
N LYS A 126 9.28 0.76 -17.91
CA LYS A 126 8.36 1.89 -17.64
C LYS A 126 7.93 1.92 -16.18
N ASN A 127 7.57 0.76 -15.62
CA ASN A 127 7.21 0.62 -14.21
C ASN A 127 8.38 1.00 -13.30
N THR A 128 9.59 0.49 -13.56
CA THR A 128 10.81 0.82 -12.81
C THR A 128 11.09 2.32 -12.79
N ARG A 129 10.99 2.98 -13.95
CA ARG A 129 11.11 4.45 -14.04
C ARG A 129 10.03 5.17 -13.26
N ALA A 130 8.80 4.64 -13.25
CA ALA A 130 7.71 5.20 -12.47
C ALA A 130 7.94 5.03 -10.95
N MET A 131 8.55 3.92 -10.52
CA MET A 131 8.90 3.67 -9.11
C MET A 131 9.97 4.65 -8.60
N ALA A 132 10.95 4.98 -9.44
CA ALA A 132 11.93 6.02 -9.13
C ALA A 132 11.28 7.39 -8.89
N ASN A 133 10.07 7.62 -9.43
CA ASN A 133 9.30 8.84 -9.23
C ASN A 133 8.34 8.78 -8.02
N ILE A 134 8.33 7.70 -7.22
CA ILE A 134 7.58 7.70 -5.95
C ILE A 134 8.11 8.83 -5.07
N VAL A 135 9.44 8.91 -4.93
CA VAL A 135 10.12 10.00 -4.23
C VAL A 135 10.65 11.00 -5.24
N ASP A 136 9.92 12.09 -5.44
CA ASP A 136 10.35 13.20 -6.31
C ASP A 136 11.01 14.30 -5.48
N TYR A 137 12.35 14.28 -5.45
CA TYR A 137 13.14 15.26 -4.70
C TYR A 137 12.92 16.70 -5.17
N THR A 138 12.68 16.91 -6.47
CA THR A 138 12.39 18.24 -7.03
C THR A 138 11.05 18.74 -6.49
N ALA A 139 10.05 17.86 -6.42
CA ALA A 139 8.75 18.20 -5.84
C ALA A 139 8.85 18.49 -4.33
N ARG A 140 9.67 17.72 -3.59
CA ARG A 140 9.94 17.97 -2.16
C ARG A 140 10.59 19.32 -1.94
N GLU A 141 11.61 19.65 -2.73
CA GLU A 141 12.31 20.94 -2.66
C GLU A 141 11.35 22.09 -2.93
N LYS A 142 10.55 22.01 -4.01
CA LYS A 142 9.57 23.04 -4.33
C LYS A 142 8.53 23.24 -3.23
N ALA A 143 7.97 22.16 -2.68
CA ALA A 143 7.06 22.25 -1.54
C ALA A 143 7.73 22.88 -0.30
N THR A 144 9.00 22.54 -0.05
CA THR A 144 9.78 23.09 1.07
C THR A 144 10.04 24.59 0.89
N VAL A 145 10.36 25.04 -0.33
CA VAL A 145 10.55 26.47 -0.66
C VAL A 145 9.26 27.25 -0.42
N LEU A 146 8.14 26.76 -0.95
CA LEU A 146 6.83 27.40 -0.78
C LEU A 146 6.43 27.44 0.71
N GLN A 147 6.62 26.34 1.44
CA GLN A 147 6.34 26.28 2.87
C GLN A 147 7.22 27.24 3.69
N THR A 148 8.52 27.33 3.37
CA THR A 148 9.45 28.25 4.03
C THR A 148 9.06 29.70 3.78
N LYS A 149 8.64 30.01 2.55
CA LYS A 149 8.12 31.32 2.18
C LYS A 149 6.84 31.66 2.96
N THR A 150 5.84 30.76 2.99
CA THR A 150 4.63 30.92 3.80
C THR A 150 4.95 31.17 5.27
N PHE A 151 5.93 30.44 5.83
CA PHE A 151 6.36 30.63 7.21
C PHE A 151 7.01 32.01 7.44
N GLY A 152 7.88 32.46 6.53
CA GLY A 152 8.50 33.78 6.60
C GLY A 152 7.48 34.92 6.51
N GLU A 153 6.48 34.79 5.64
CA GLU A 153 5.37 35.76 5.50
C GLU A 153 4.48 35.79 6.76
N LEU A 154 4.22 34.62 7.36
CA LEU A 154 3.55 34.52 8.67
C LEU A 154 4.34 35.23 9.78
N GLU A 155 5.66 35.08 9.81
CA GLU A 155 6.51 35.76 10.80
C GLU A 155 6.55 37.28 10.59
N ALA A 156 6.50 37.74 9.34
CA ALA A 156 6.38 39.16 8.98
C ALA A 156 4.98 39.73 9.22
N ALA A 157 3.99 38.89 9.58
CA ALA A 157 2.58 39.24 9.70
C ALA A 157 1.95 39.80 8.40
N ASP A 158 2.47 39.40 7.25
CA ASP A 158 1.93 39.75 5.93
C ASP A 158 0.83 38.75 5.54
N VAL A 159 -0.40 39.05 5.94
CA VAL A 159 -1.56 38.15 5.79
C VAL A 159 -1.89 37.89 4.32
N ASP A 160 -1.82 38.91 3.47
CA ASP A 160 -2.19 38.80 2.06
C ASP A 160 -1.16 37.97 1.30
N ALA A 161 0.14 38.25 1.48
CA ALA A 161 1.20 37.44 0.87
C ALA A 161 1.15 35.98 1.36
N THR A 162 0.96 35.80 2.67
CA THR A 162 0.82 34.46 3.28
C THR A 162 -0.29 33.66 2.60
N GLN A 163 -1.46 34.27 2.40
CA GLN A 163 -2.61 33.58 1.82
C GLN A 163 -2.35 33.20 0.36
N VAL A 164 -1.72 34.08 -0.43
CA VAL A 164 -1.34 33.79 -1.82
C VAL A 164 -0.36 32.62 -1.90
N THR A 165 0.73 32.65 -1.12
CA THR A 165 1.72 31.57 -1.12
C THR A 165 1.13 30.26 -0.58
N PHE A 166 0.22 30.32 0.41
CA PHE A 166 -0.47 29.14 0.93
C PHE A 166 -1.35 28.46 -0.12
N GLU A 167 -2.14 29.22 -0.88
CA GLU A 167 -2.96 28.65 -1.95
C GLU A 167 -2.09 28.06 -3.08
N GLU A 168 -0.96 28.70 -3.41
CA GLU A 168 0.03 28.13 -4.35
C GLU A 168 0.58 26.79 -3.85
N LEU A 169 1.01 26.73 -2.58
CA LEU A 169 1.49 25.51 -1.93
C LEU A 169 0.41 24.43 -1.93
N LYS A 170 -0.83 24.79 -1.59
CA LYS A 170 -1.98 23.88 -1.52
C LYS A 170 -2.30 23.29 -2.89
N SER A 171 -2.37 24.13 -3.93
CA SER A 171 -2.57 23.71 -5.32
C SER A 171 -1.46 22.76 -5.78
N PHE A 172 -0.20 23.14 -5.56
CA PHE A 172 0.96 22.31 -5.92
C PHE A 172 0.91 20.94 -5.23
N CYS A 173 0.64 20.91 -3.93
CA CYS A 173 0.51 19.65 -3.18
C CYS A 173 -0.70 18.82 -3.65
N GLY A 174 -1.79 19.46 -4.07
CA GLY A 174 -2.93 18.79 -4.70
C GLY A 174 -2.55 18.05 -5.99
N ASP A 175 -1.77 18.69 -6.85
CA ASP A 175 -1.26 18.07 -8.09
C ASP A 175 -0.31 16.89 -7.79
N GLN A 176 0.57 17.04 -6.79
CA GLN A 176 1.46 15.95 -6.37
C GLN A 176 0.70 14.77 -5.75
N ALA A 177 -0.32 15.02 -4.94
CA ALA A 177 -1.17 13.98 -4.40
C ALA A 177 -1.92 13.22 -5.52
N LYS A 178 -2.41 13.93 -6.55
CA LYS A 178 -3.03 13.31 -7.73
C LYS A 178 -2.03 12.49 -8.54
N ARG A 179 -0.81 13.00 -8.76
CA ARG A 179 0.27 12.28 -9.43
C ARG A 179 0.59 10.96 -8.71
N LEU A 180 0.74 10.99 -7.39
CA LEU A 180 1.01 9.82 -6.56
C LEU A 180 -0.18 8.84 -6.56
N GLY A 181 -1.41 9.34 -6.52
CA GLY A 181 -2.62 8.52 -6.68
C GLY A 181 -2.66 7.77 -8.02
N ASN A 182 -2.31 8.44 -9.12
CA ASN A 182 -2.22 7.80 -10.44
C ASN A 182 -1.11 6.74 -10.50
N LEU A 183 -0.03 6.94 -9.73
CA LEU A 183 1.10 6.01 -9.69
C LEU A 183 0.72 4.66 -9.06
N ILE A 184 -0.27 4.63 -8.16
CA ILE A 184 -0.78 3.38 -7.55
C ILE A 184 -1.19 2.36 -8.62
N ALA A 185 -1.90 2.79 -9.67
CA ALA A 185 -2.33 1.89 -10.74
C ALA A 185 -1.13 1.29 -11.49
N VAL A 186 -0.06 2.07 -11.70
CA VAL A 186 1.17 1.61 -12.34
C VAL A 186 1.91 0.60 -11.45
N VAL A 187 1.96 0.85 -10.14
CA VAL A 187 2.53 -0.10 -9.16
C VAL A 187 1.74 -1.40 -9.15
N ILE A 188 0.42 -1.34 -9.06
CA ILE A 188 -0.41 -2.56 -9.03
C ILE A 188 -0.23 -3.34 -10.33
N ASN A 189 -0.16 -2.64 -11.47
CA ASN A 189 0.17 -3.27 -12.74
C ASN A 189 1.55 -3.95 -12.69
N LYS A 190 2.58 -3.35 -12.07
CA LYS A 190 3.88 -4.00 -11.84
C LYS A 190 3.71 -5.31 -11.07
N TYR A 191 3.00 -5.34 -9.95
CA TYR A 191 2.81 -6.60 -9.19
C TYR A 191 2.07 -7.65 -10.01
N LYS A 192 1.01 -7.25 -10.72
CA LYS A 192 0.26 -8.13 -11.64
C LYS A 192 1.12 -8.68 -12.78
N THR A 193 2.01 -7.86 -13.34
CA THR A 193 2.82 -8.26 -14.51
C THR A 193 4.10 -8.98 -14.13
N THR A 194 4.73 -8.64 -13.00
CA THR A 194 6.02 -9.21 -12.59
C THR A 194 5.84 -10.65 -12.12
N ASP A 195 4.83 -10.90 -11.28
CA ASP A 195 4.39 -12.26 -10.96
C ASP A 195 2.90 -12.24 -10.63
N ALA A 196 2.08 -12.63 -11.62
CA ALA A 196 0.64 -12.72 -11.45
C ALA A 196 0.27 -13.60 -10.24
N ARG A 197 1.09 -14.61 -9.92
CA ARG A 197 0.85 -15.57 -8.84
C ARG A 197 1.08 -14.96 -7.45
N CYS A 198 1.82 -13.85 -7.33
CA CYS A 198 1.97 -13.10 -6.08
C CYS A 198 0.76 -12.17 -5.84
N TYR A 199 0.14 -11.66 -6.90
CA TYR A 199 -1.04 -10.80 -6.79
C TYR A 199 -2.36 -11.57 -6.73
N GLU A 200 -2.49 -12.67 -7.47
CA GLU A 200 -3.72 -13.46 -7.57
C GLU A 200 -4.32 -13.87 -6.21
N PRO A 201 -3.54 -14.29 -5.18
CA PRO A 201 -4.10 -14.58 -3.88
C PRO A 201 -4.91 -13.41 -3.30
N PHE A 202 -4.49 -12.17 -3.54
CA PHE A 202 -5.24 -10.98 -3.12
C PHE A 202 -6.55 -10.84 -3.87
N GLU A 203 -6.63 -11.24 -5.14
CA GLU A 203 -7.89 -11.15 -5.89
C GLU A 203 -8.94 -12.15 -5.41
N GLN A 204 -8.49 -13.23 -4.78
CA GLN A 204 -9.35 -14.29 -4.25
C GLN A 204 -9.86 -14.01 -2.83
N VAL A 205 -9.28 -13.04 -2.11
CA VAL A 205 -9.72 -12.72 -0.74
C VAL A 205 -11.06 -11.97 -0.80
N GLN A 206 -12.10 -12.57 -0.24
CA GLN A 206 -13.42 -11.95 -0.12
C GLN A 206 -13.54 -11.10 1.15
N ASP A 207 -14.36 -10.05 1.07
CA ASP A 207 -14.70 -9.23 2.23
C ASP A 207 -15.38 -10.07 3.32
N ILE A 208 -15.06 -9.76 4.58
CA ILE A 208 -15.68 -10.33 5.77
C ILE A 208 -16.27 -9.16 6.56
N ASP A 209 -17.57 -9.24 6.85
CA ASP A 209 -18.25 -8.20 7.63
C ASP A 209 -17.57 -7.98 8.98
N VAL A 210 -17.35 -6.70 9.30
CA VAL A 210 -16.62 -6.33 10.51
C VAL A 210 -17.53 -6.45 11.72
N LYS A 211 -17.23 -7.40 12.62
CA LYS A 211 -17.90 -7.48 13.92
C LYS A 211 -17.66 -6.22 14.74
N GLU A 212 -18.58 -5.97 15.68
CA GLU A 212 -18.47 -4.82 16.56
C GLU A 212 -17.41 -5.05 17.65
N GLN A 213 -16.61 -4.01 17.90
CA GLN A 213 -15.68 -3.98 19.03
C GLN A 213 -16.48 -3.69 20.31
N THR A 214 -15.98 -4.12 21.47
CA THR A 214 -16.57 -3.76 22.76
C THR A 214 -16.77 -2.24 22.88
N LEU A 215 -18.02 -1.82 23.04
CA LEU A 215 -18.39 -0.42 23.24
C LEU A 215 -17.99 0.05 24.65
N PRO A 216 -17.68 1.36 24.83
CA PRO A 216 -17.48 1.91 26.16
C PRO A 216 -18.81 1.91 26.95
N PRO A 217 -18.79 1.93 28.29
CA PRO A 217 -20.00 2.03 29.09
C PRO A 217 -20.87 3.22 28.66
N SER A 218 -22.14 2.98 28.32
CA SER A 218 -23.06 4.01 27.82
C SER A 218 -23.38 5.09 28.85
N ALA A 219 -23.16 4.82 30.14
CA ALA A 219 -23.31 5.78 31.24
C ALA A 219 -22.25 6.90 31.24
N LEU A 220 -21.12 6.71 30.54
CA LEU A 220 -20.06 7.72 30.44
C LEU A 220 -20.42 8.79 29.41
N LEU A 221 -20.00 10.04 29.64
CA LEU A 221 -20.08 11.08 28.63
C LEU A 221 -19.10 10.81 27.49
N LEU A 222 -19.38 11.32 26.29
CA LEU A 222 -18.54 11.06 25.11
C LEU A 222 -17.03 11.31 25.33
N PRO A 223 -16.57 12.40 25.97
CA PRO A 223 -15.15 12.58 26.26
C PRO A 223 -14.56 11.49 27.17
N GLU A 224 -15.35 10.98 28.12
CA GLU A 224 -14.95 9.91 29.04
C GLU A 224 -14.95 8.56 28.33
N GLN A 225 -15.92 8.30 27.46
CA GLN A 225 -15.93 7.13 26.57
C GLN A 225 -14.67 7.07 25.69
N VAL A 226 -14.25 8.21 25.12
CA VAL A 226 -13.01 8.29 24.33
C VAL A 226 -11.78 7.98 25.21
N LYS A 227 -11.69 8.56 26.40
CA LYS A 227 -10.58 8.29 27.34
C LYS A 227 -10.56 6.82 27.76
N PHE A 228 -11.72 6.23 28.03
CA PHE A 228 -11.86 4.82 28.38
C PHE A 228 -11.32 3.92 27.26
N GLN A 229 -11.72 4.17 26.01
CA GLN A 229 -11.24 3.40 24.85
C GLN A 229 -9.73 3.57 24.63
N LEU A 230 -9.17 4.77 24.80
CA LEU A 230 -7.72 5.01 24.70
C LEU A 230 -6.94 4.32 25.83
N ALA A 231 -7.47 4.32 27.05
CA ALA A 231 -6.87 3.60 28.17
C ALA A 231 -6.90 2.09 27.92
N LYS A 232 -8.02 1.57 27.41
CA LYS A 232 -8.14 0.16 27.01
C LYS A 232 -7.13 -0.21 25.92
N ALA A 233 -6.97 0.63 24.90
CA ALA A 233 -5.94 0.44 23.86
C ALA A 233 -4.52 0.35 24.45
N THR A 234 -4.20 1.21 25.42
CA THR A 234 -2.90 1.18 26.10
C THR A 234 -2.69 -0.13 26.88
N TRP A 235 -3.75 -0.65 27.50
CA TRP A 235 -3.72 -1.91 28.24
C TRP A 235 -3.44 -3.14 27.35
N TYR A 236 -3.96 -3.14 26.11
CA TYR A 236 -3.77 -4.24 25.16
C TYR A 236 -2.61 -4.03 24.17
N GLU A 237 -1.86 -2.92 24.27
CA GLU A 237 -0.79 -2.60 23.31
C GLU A 237 0.32 -3.65 23.31
N ASP A 238 0.81 -4.07 24.48
CA ASP A 238 1.90 -5.04 24.58
C ASP A 238 1.53 -6.41 23.99
N GLU A 239 0.32 -6.89 24.27
CA GLU A 239 -0.21 -8.16 23.74
C GLU A 239 -0.44 -8.09 22.23
N PHE A 240 -0.95 -6.94 21.74
CA PHE A 240 -1.07 -6.68 20.31
C PHE A 240 0.30 -6.70 19.62
N GLN A 241 1.28 -5.94 20.13
CA GLN A 241 2.62 -5.90 19.56
C GLN A 241 3.30 -7.26 19.57
N ALA A 242 3.22 -7.99 20.68
CA ALA A 242 3.76 -9.34 20.79
C ALA A 242 3.15 -10.27 19.72
N SER A 243 1.83 -10.25 19.56
CA SER A 243 1.13 -11.07 18.56
C SER A 243 1.56 -10.71 17.13
N MET A 244 1.65 -9.42 16.81
CA MET A 244 2.02 -8.99 15.45
C MET A 244 3.51 -9.22 15.14
N ASN A 245 4.38 -9.10 16.14
CA ASN A 245 5.80 -9.44 16.02
C ASN A 245 6.00 -10.94 15.84
N GLU A 246 5.22 -11.79 16.53
CA GLU A 246 5.23 -13.24 16.31
C GLU A 246 4.88 -13.57 14.86
N ILE A 247 3.85 -12.94 14.29
CA ILE A 247 3.51 -13.11 12.87
C ILE A 247 4.71 -12.77 11.98
N SER A 248 5.27 -11.56 12.11
CA SER A 248 6.42 -11.14 11.30
C SER A 248 7.61 -12.09 11.46
N ALA A 249 7.91 -12.53 12.69
CA ALA A 249 8.99 -13.47 12.97
C ALA A 249 8.79 -14.83 12.28
N ILE A 250 7.56 -15.38 12.29
CA ILE A 250 7.26 -16.64 11.62
C ILE A 250 7.45 -16.51 10.11
N PHE A 251 6.94 -15.44 9.50
CA PHE A 251 7.13 -15.20 8.06
C PHE A 251 8.60 -15.07 7.71
N ASN A 252 9.37 -14.28 8.47
CA ASN A 252 10.79 -14.06 8.20
C ASN A 252 11.67 -15.29 8.49
N ALA A 253 11.27 -16.17 9.42
CA ALA A 253 12.00 -17.40 9.71
C ALA A 253 11.66 -18.57 8.77
N SER A 254 10.53 -18.50 8.07
CA SER A 254 10.08 -19.55 7.15
C SER A 254 10.94 -19.58 5.89
N LYS A 255 11.24 -20.78 5.39
CA LYS A 255 12.01 -20.97 4.15
C LYS A 255 11.09 -21.07 2.95
N SER A 256 9.88 -21.57 3.17
CA SER A 256 8.86 -21.68 2.14
C SER A 256 7.49 -21.33 2.67
N CYS A 257 6.53 -21.22 1.77
CA CYS A 257 5.14 -20.97 2.11
C CYS A 257 4.49 -22.20 2.78
N GLU A 258 4.97 -23.42 2.52
CA GLU A 258 4.57 -24.63 3.22
C GLU A 258 4.88 -24.56 4.72
N ASP A 259 6.05 -24.05 5.10
CA ASP A 259 6.42 -23.88 6.51
C ASP A 259 5.40 -22.98 7.24
N ILE A 260 4.95 -21.92 6.55
CA ILE A 260 3.93 -20.99 7.05
C ILE A 260 2.58 -21.70 7.16
N CYS A 261 2.17 -22.42 6.12
CA CYS A 261 0.93 -23.18 6.13
C CYS A 261 0.91 -24.22 7.25
N GLU A 262 1.99 -24.98 7.43
CA GLU A 262 2.13 -25.96 8.51
C GLU A 262 2.04 -25.28 9.89
N HIS A 263 2.80 -24.20 10.11
CA HIS A 263 2.79 -23.45 11.37
C HIS A 263 1.38 -22.96 11.75
N TYR A 264 0.63 -22.50 10.76
CA TYR A 264 -0.71 -21.94 10.94
C TYR A 264 -1.85 -22.96 10.76
N GLY A 265 -1.55 -24.22 10.46
CA GLY A 265 -2.56 -25.25 10.19
C GLY A 265 -3.43 -24.94 8.96
N ILE A 266 -2.85 -24.28 7.97
CA ILE A 266 -3.51 -23.92 6.71
C ILE A 266 -3.40 -25.10 5.76
N ASP A 267 -4.54 -25.52 5.24
CA ASP A 267 -4.58 -26.57 4.24
C ASP A 267 -3.84 -26.14 2.97
N ASN A 268 -2.83 -26.95 2.62
CA ASN A 268 -2.03 -26.83 1.41
C ASN A 268 -1.94 -28.18 0.67
N SER A 269 -2.94 -29.06 0.83
CA SER A 269 -2.96 -30.38 0.17
C SER A 269 -2.83 -30.29 -1.34
N ASP A 270 -3.38 -29.22 -1.93
CA ASP A 270 -3.45 -29.03 -3.38
C ASP A 270 -2.23 -28.26 -3.91
N GLY A 271 -1.22 -28.00 -3.08
CA GLY A 271 -0.04 -27.22 -3.46
C GLY A 271 -0.35 -25.77 -3.81
N LYS A 272 -1.53 -25.26 -3.45
CA LYS A 272 -1.96 -23.87 -3.76
C LYS A 272 -0.95 -22.82 -3.27
N TRP A 273 -0.21 -23.14 -2.22
CA TRP A 273 0.78 -22.29 -1.58
C TRP A 273 2.20 -22.80 -1.76
N SER A 274 2.53 -23.67 -2.72
CA SER A 274 3.87 -24.28 -2.83
C SER A 274 4.96 -23.39 -3.43
N LYS A 275 5.08 -22.16 -2.93
CA LYS A 275 5.90 -21.09 -3.53
C LYS A 275 7.15 -20.77 -2.72
N GLU A 276 8.18 -20.35 -3.45
CA GLU A 276 9.35 -19.72 -2.86
C GLU A 276 8.92 -18.40 -2.21
N LEU A 277 9.16 -18.27 -0.91
CA LEU A 277 8.81 -17.09 -0.12
C LEU A 277 9.67 -15.86 -0.47
N ARG A 278 10.77 -16.07 -1.22
CA ARG A 278 11.86 -15.12 -1.46
C ARG A 278 12.21 -15.06 -2.94
N ALA A 279 11.22 -14.77 -3.78
CA ALA A 279 11.50 -14.58 -5.21
C ALA A 279 12.55 -13.46 -5.40
N GLU A 280 13.59 -13.70 -6.22
CA GLU A 280 14.71 -12.76 -6.44
C GLU A 280 14.27 -11.35 -6.87
N VAL A 281 13.08 -11.23 -7.44
CA VAL A 281 12.50 -9.95 -7.90
C VAL A 281 11.88 -9.12 -6.76
N PHE A 282 11.73 -9.70 -5.57
CA PHE A 282 11.05 -9.12 -4.41
C PHE A 282 11.95 -9.16 -3.17
N HIS A 283 12.55 -8.02 -2.81
CA HIS A 283 13.41 -7.84 -1.65
C HIS A 283 13.02 -6.57 -0.87
N LEU A 284 12.41 -6.76 0.31
CA LEU A 284 12.00 -5.66 1.20
C LEU A 284 13.14 -4.76 1.67
N ASP A 285 14.35 -5.29 1.73
CA ASP A 285 15.55 -4.52 1.95
C ASP A 285 16.70 -5.30 1.31
N SER A 286 17.49 -4.67 0.43
CA SER A 286 18.69 -5.32 -0.10
C SER A 286 19.72 -5.64 0.98
N SER A 287 19.59 -5.04 2.17
CA SER A 287 20.45 -5.25 3.33
C SER A 287 19.86 -6.19 4.39
N MET A 288 18.56 -6.50 4.35
CA MET A 288 17.92 -7.39 5.32
C MET A 288 17.19 -8.53 4.61
N ASP A 289 17.43 -9.75 5.08
CA ASP A 289 16.78 -10.95 4.56
C ASP A 289 15.37 -11.13 5.18
N GLU A 290 14.56 -10.08 5.13
CA GLU A 290 13.18 -10.04 5.66
C GLU A 290 12.16 -10.06 4.51
N VAL A 291 11.06 -10.80 4.71
CA VAL A 291 9.93 -10.92 3.77
C VAL A 291 8.75 -10.06 4.21
N VAL A 292 8.61 -9.85 5.52
CA VAL A 292 7.54 -9.05 6.14
C VAL A 292 8.10 -8.14 7.23
N MET A 293 7.83 -6.84 7.16
CA MET A 293 8.10 -5.90 8.26
C MET A 293 6.81 -5.43 8.94
N ALA A 294 6.76 -5.55 10.27
CA ALA A 294 5.68 -4.98 11.08
C ALA A 294 5.96 -3.52 11.46
N LYS A 295 5.08 -2.60 11.05
CA LYS A 295 5.16 -1.17 11.36
C LYS A 295 3.99 -0.74 12.23
N PHE A 296 4.23 -0.54 13.52
CA PHE A 296 3.22 -0.12 14.48
C PHE A 296 2.91 1.37 14.33
N GLY A 297 1.62 1.68 14.23
CA GLY A 297 1.17 3.07 14.18
C GLY A 297 1.28 3.73 15.56
N PRO A 298 1.48 5.05 15.64
CA PRO A 298 1.47 5.74 16.92
C PRO A 298 0.12 5.61 17.62
N PRO A 299 0.10 5.68 18.97
CA PRO A 299 -1.13 5.76 19.74
C PRO A 299 -2.03 6.88 19.20
N LYS A 300 -3.32 6.58 19.06
CA LYS A 300 -4.25 7.55 18.51
C LYS A 300 -4.42 8.75 19.46
N GLY A 301 -4.23 9.96 18.93
CA GLY A 301 -4.48 11.18 19.68
C GLY A 301 -5.96 11.37 20.05
N PHE A 302 -6.21 11.90 21.25
CA PHE A 302 -7.54 12.17 21.78
C PHE A 302 -8.45 12.99 20.84
N PRO A 303 -8.00 14.11 20.22
CA PRO A 303 -8.86 14.91 19.35
C PRO A 303 -9.41 14.11 18.16
N ARG A 304 -8.56 13.29 17.54
CA ARG A 304 -8.92 12.48 16.37
C ARG A 304 -9.83 11.30 16.75
N ALA A 305 -9.60 10.69 17.91
CA ALA A 305 -10.48 9.65 18.44
C ALA A 305 -11.89 10.21 18.73
N ARG A 306 -11.96 11.37 19.38
CA ARG A 306 -13.23 12.06 19.65
C ARG A 306 -13.96 12.42 18.37
N GLU A 307 -13.28 13.02 17.39
CA GLU A 307 -13.89 13.38 16.10
C GLU A 307 -14.54 12.18 15.41
N LYS A 308 -13.85 11.02 15.37
CA LYS A 308 -14.41 9.78 14.82
C LYS A 308 -15.66 9.33 15.57
N MET A 309 -15.66 9.35 16.90
CA MET A 309 -16.83 8.95 17.68
C MET A 309 -18.01 9.93 17.54
N VAL A 310 -17.75 11.24 17.39
CA VAL A 310 -18.80 12.23 17.07
C VAL A 310 -19.46 11.92 15.72
N GLN A 311 -18.70 11.38 14.77
CA GLN A 311 -19.22 10.90 13.47
C GLN A 311 -19.94 9.55 13.57
N GLY A 312 -20.15 9.00 14.77
CA GLY A 312 -20.76 7.69 14.99
C GLY A 312 -19.84 6.51 14.63
N LYS A 313 -18.53 6.73 14.46
CA LYS A 313 -17.59 5.66 14.10
C LYS A 313 -17.07 4.92 15.34
N ILE A 314 -17.03 3.59 15.24
CA ILE A 314 -16.37 2.71 16.21
C ILE A 314 -14.84 2.82 16.03
N LEU A 315 -14.11 2.92 17.14
CA LEU A 315 -12.66 3.11 17.16
C LEU A 315 -11.91 1.77 17.11
N ARG A 316 -11.81 1.17 15.92
CA ARG A 316 -11.09 -0.10 15.70
C ARG A 316 -9.58 0.03 15.43
N ASP A 317 -9.12 1.26 15.28
CA ASP A 317 -7.76 1.58 14.82
C ASP A 317 -6.95 2.29 15.91
N LEU A 318 -7.20 1.91 17.17
CA LEU A 318 -6.50 2.40 18.35
C LEU A 318 -5.15 1.70 18.49
N ASN A 319 -5.15 0.36 18.47
CA ASN A 319 -3.95 -0.45 18.23
C ASN A 319 -3.95 -0.80 16.73
N ARG A 320 -2.86 -0.47 16.03
CA ARG A 320 -2.79 -0.73 14.59
C ARG A 320 -1.38 -1.05 14.13
N VAL A 321 -1.27 -1.99 13.19
CA VAL A 321 -0.02 -2.37 12.54
C VAL A 321 -0.21 -2.36 11.03
N THR A 322 0.84 -1.99 10.32
CA THR A 322 0.95 -2.23 8.89
C THR A 322 2.05 -3.26 8.66
N PHE A 323 1.69 -4.40 8.08
CA PHE A 323 2.66 -5.31 7.48
C PHE A 323 3.00 -4.80 6.08
N ASP A 324 4.27 -4.54 5.84
CA ASP A 324 4.79 -4.39 4.48
C ASP A 324 5.48 -5.67 4.03
N PHE A 325 5.32 -5.98 2.75
CA PHE A 325 5.86 -7.16 2.09
C PHE A 325 5.98 -6.87 0.59
N GLU A 326 6.76 -7.69 -0.11
CA GLU A 326 6.78 -7.72 -1.57
C GLU A 326 6.19 -9.01 -2.14
N ASP A 327 6.12 -10.08 -1.34
CA ASP A 327 5.48 -11.37 -1.65
C ASP A 327 4.69 -11.89 -0.43
N LEU A 328 3.56 -12.57 -0.65
CA LEU A 328 2.71 -13.06 0.44
C LEU A 328 2.01 -14.38 0.14
N THR A 329 1.91 -15.21 1.18
CA THR A 329 0.98 -16.33 1.28
C THR A 329 0.10 -16.21 2.53
N SER A 330 -1.17 -16.60 2.40
CA SER A 330 -2.27 -16.12 3.27
C SER A 330 -2.35 -16.81 4.65
N ASN A 331 -3.14 -16.23 5.55
CA ASN A 331 -3.20 -16.51 6.99
C ASN A 331 -4.61 -16.99 7.42
N LYS A 332 -4.71 -18.07 8.23
CA LYS A 332 -6.00 -18.62 8.73
C LYS A 332 -6.08 -18.82 10.25
N LYS A 333 -5.01 -18.58 11.04
CA LYS A 333 -5.02 -18.92 12.47
C LYS A 333 -5.59 -17.82 13.37
N TYR A 334 -5.56 -16.57 12.93
CA TYR A 334 -6.16 -15.49 13.69
C TYR A 334 -7.65 -15.42 13.40
N ASN A 335 -8.45 -15.19 14.45
CA ASN A 335 -9.84 -14.88 14.26
C ASN A 335 -9.93 -13.53 13.54
N ILE A 336 -10.19 -13.57 12.24
CA ILE A 336 -10.44 -12.38 11.43
C ILE A 336 -11.89 -11.98 11.68
N TYR A 337 -12.07 -10.90 12.43
CA TYR A 337 -13.38 -10.35 12.78
C TYR A 337 -13.88 -9.33 11.76
N GLY A 338 -13.06 -8.95 10.80
CA GLY A 338 -13.44 -8.14 9.66
C GLY A 338 -12.32 -8.10 8.65
N LEU A 339 -12.68 -8.09 7.37
CA LEU A 339 -11.73 -7.99 6.27
C LEU A 339 -12.35 -7.16 5.17
N LYS A 340 -11.61 -6.15 4.71
CA LYS A 340 -11.93 -5.42 3.50
C LYS A 340 -10.76 -5.52 2.53
N ASN A 341 -11.01 -6.08 1.37
CA ASN A 341 -10.06 -6.20 0.30
C ASN A 341 -10.10 -4.97 -0.60
N LYS A 342 -9.20 -4.03 -0.33
CA LYS A 342 -9.07 -2.79 -1.10
C LYS A 342 -8.24 -2.96 -2.37
N CYS A 343 -7.69 -4.15 -2.63
CA CYS A 343 -6.98 -4.45 -3.87
C CYS A 343 -7.94 -4.64 -5.06
N LEU A 344 -9.23 -4.89 -4.80
CA LEU A 344 -10.27 -5.10 -5.81
C LEU A 344 -10.99 -3.82 -6.28
N GLN A 345 -10.50 -2.64 -5.90
CA GLN A 345 -11.10 -1.37 -6.32
C GLN A 345 -10.89 -1.13 -7.83
N GLU A 346 -11.97 -0.82 -8.57
CA GLU A 346 -11.88 -0.41 -9.99
C GLU A 346 -11.07 0.89 -10.17
N THR A 347 -11.27 1.83 -9.25
CA THR A 347 -10.51 3.08 -9.17
C THR A 347 -9.98 3.25 -7.77
N PHE A 348 -8.66 3.42 -7.64
CA PHE A 348 -8.01 3.56 -6.34
C PHE A 348 -8.31 4.94 -5.73
N LYS A 349 -9.39 5.03 -4.96
CA LYS A 349 -9.71 6.20 -4.11
C LYS A 349 -8.88 6.20 -2.83
N GLU A 350 -8.45 5.01 -2.41
CA GLU A 350 -7.57 4.76 -1.28
C GLU A 350 -6.48 3.76 -1.69
N PRO A 351 -5.27 3.83 -1.10
CA PRO A 351 -4.21 2.87 -1.38
C PRO A 351 -4.69 1.42 -1.20
N PRO A 352 -4.42 0.52 -2.17
CA PRO A 352 -4.82 -0.87 -2.09
C PRO A 352 -4.12 -1.57 -0.94
N ASN A 353 -4.90 -2.33 -0.16
CA ASN A 353 -4.42 -3.13 0.95
C ASN A 353 -5.44 -4.23 1.29
N LEU A 354 -5.02 -5.22 2.06
CA LEU A 354 -5.96 -6.00 2.86
C LEU A 354 -6.09 -5.32 4.21
N HIS A 355 -7.29 -4.83 4.52
CA HIS A 355 -7.59 -4.17 5.76
C HIS A 355 -8.36 -5.13 6.66
N MET A 356 -7.72 -5.61 7.71
CA MET A 356 -8.27 -6.61 8.62
C MET A 356 -8.48 -6.04 10.02
N ASN A 357 -9.45 -6.62 10.73
CA ASN A 357 -9.61 -6.47 12.17
C ASN A 357 -9.44 -7.83 12.83
N LEU A 358 -8.42 -7.95 13.68
CA LEU A 358 -8.14 -9.17 14.42
C LEU A 358 -8.59 -8.99 15.87
N GLU A 359 -9.20 -10.01 16.46
CA GLU A 359 -9.40 -10.02 17.91
C GLU A 359 -8.07 -10.33 18.60
N ILE A 360 -7.68 -9.41 19.49
CA ILE A 360 -6.51 -9.58 20.35
C ILE A 360 -6.93 -10.43 21.55
N LYS A 361 -7.92 -9.94 22.32
CA LYS A 361 -8.42 -10.60 23.53
C LYS A 361 -9.72 -9.95 24.02
N ASP A 362 -10.62 -10.71 24.64
CA ASP A 362 -11.87 -10.23 25.26
C ASP A 362 -12.72 -9.32 24.34
N GLY A 363 -12.82 -9.65 23.04
CA GLY A 363 -13.53 -8.84 22.04
C GLY A 363 -12.86 -7.51 21.68
N TRP A 364 -11.61 -7.28 22.10
CA TRP A 364 -10.80 -6.12 21.69
C TRP A 364 -10.21 -6.35 20.31
N LEU A 365 -10.42 -5.40 19.38
CA LEU A 365 -9.97 -5.53 18.00
C LEU A 365 -8.75 -4.64 17.74
N GLY A 366 -7.75 -5.19 17.03
CA GLY A 366 -6.64 -4.44 16.44
C GLY A 366 -6.84 -4.27 14.93
N GLU A 367 -6.42 -3.13 14.40
CA GLU A 367 -6.38 -2.90 12.94
C GLU A 367 -5.07 -3.45 12.38
N VAL A 368 -5.17 -4.32 11.37
CA VAL A 368 -4.03 -4.87 10.63
C VAL A 368 -4.19 -4.50 9.17
N GLN A 369 -3.19 -3.82 8.61
CA GLN A 369 -3.15 -3.52 7.18
C GLN A 369 -1.99 -4.27 6.52
N MET A 370 -2.27 -4.98 5.44
CA MET A 370 -1.26 -5.63 4.60
C MET A 370 -1.10 -4.82 3.31
N LEU A 371 0.07 -4.21 3.11
CA LEU A 371 0.39 -3.39 1.94
C LEU A 371 1.65 -3.89 1.24
N PHE A 372 1.63 -3.89 -0.09
CA PHE A 372 2.87 -3.96 -0.86
C PHE A 372 3.79 -2.78 -0.53
N ARG A 373 5.10 -3.02 -0.43
CA ARG A 373 6.09 -2.00 -0.06
C ARG A 373 6.00 -0.74 -0.91
N ASP A 374 5.95 -0.88 -2.24
CA ASP A 374 5.86 0.26 -3.15
C ASP A 374 4.58 1.10 -2.90
N ILE A 375 3.47 0.44 -2.58
CA ILE A 375 2.20 1.10 -2.23
C ILE A 375 2.34 1.83 -0.90
N LEU A 376 3.03 1.25 0.09
CA LEU A 376 3.30 1.91 1.36
C LEU A 376 4.20 3.15 1.17
N LEU A 377 5.23 3.07 0.32
CA LEU A 377 6.07 4.23 -0.02
C LEU A 377 5.26 5.34 -0.66
N ILE A 378 4.38 5.02 -1.62
CA ILE A 378 3.45 5.99 -2.20
C ILE A 378 2.53 6.58 -1.14
N LYS A 379 1.92 5.76 -0.28
CA LYS A 379 1.01 6.21 0.78
C LYS A 379 1.71 7.20 1.72
N ASN A 380 2.93 6.89 2.14
CA ASN A 380 3.72 7.74 3.03
C ASN A 380 4.06 9.08 2.37
N GLU A 381 4.45 9.06 1.10
CA GLU A 381 4.74 10.29 0.37
C GLU A 381 3.48 11.10 0.08
N LEU A 382 2.40 10.44 -0.32
CA LEU A 382 1.10 11.03 -0.61
C LEU A 382 0.53 11.73 0.62
N HIS A 383 0.63 11.11 1.81
CA HIS A 383 0.11 11.71 3.05
C HIS A 383 0.74 13.07 3.35
N LYS A 384 2.01 13.30 3.01
CA LYS A 384 2.67 14.60 3.22
C LYS A 384 1.96 15.67 2.38
N PHE A 385 1.89 15.48 1.07
CA PHE A 385 1.22 16.43 0.18
C PHE A 385 -0.28 16.57 0.48
N TYR A 386 -0.94 15.45 0.78
CA TYR A 386 -2.37 15.41 1.10
C TYR A 386 -2.74 16.20 2.35
N ASN A 387 -1.90 16.16 3.40
CA ASN A 387 -2.13 16.92 4.62
C ASN A 387 -2.08 18.44 4.37
N VAL A 388 -1.19 18.90 3.51
CA VAL A 388 -1.11 20.32 3.09
C VAL A 388 -2.32 20.68 2.24
N ASN A 389 -2.69 19.85 1.27
CA ASN A 389 -3.86 20.07 0.42
C ASN A 389 -5.18 20.16 1.22
N ARG A 390 -5.24 19.52 2.40
CA ARG A 390 -6.41 19.53 3.28
C ARG A 390 -6.34 20.56 4.40
N ALA A 391 -5.27 21.33 4.49
CA ALA A 391 -5.16 22.34 5.52
C ALA A 391 -6.22 23.43 5.33
N ASP A 392 -6.84 23.81 6.44
CA ASP A 392 -7.84 24.89 6.51
C ASP A 392 -7.19 26.28 6.62
N GLY A 393 -5.85 26.35 6.69
CA GLY A 393 -5.13 27.61 6.70
C GLY A 393 -3.61 27.48 6.85
N PRO A 394 -2.88 28.60 6.67
CA PRO A 394 -1.43 28.63 6.59
C PRO A 394 -0.73 28.17 7.88
N PHE A 395 -1.33 28.40 9.05
CA PHE A 395 -0.75 27.99 10.33
C PHE A 395 -0.64 26.48 10.50
N VAL A 396 -1.53 25.70 9.89
CA VAL A 396 -1.54 24.24 9.97
C VAL A 396 -0.33 23.64 9.25
N VAL A 397 0.18 24.35 8.23
CA VAL A 397 1.29 23.92 7.38
C VAL A 397 2.60 24.63 7.70
N ALA A 398 2.67 25.36 8.81
CA ALA A 398 3.87 26.08 9.24
C ALA A 398 5.01 25.14 9.69
N GLY A 399 4.69 23.90 10.07
CA GLY A 399 5.69 22.89 10.43
C GLY A 399 6.31 22.25 9.18
N ARG A 400 7.63 22.01 9.20
CA ARG A 400 8.35 21.38 8.07
C ARG A 400 7.68 20.09 7.60
N LEU A 401 7.40 20.01 6.30
CA LEU A 401 6.74 18.87 5.68
C LEU A 401 7.70 17.68 5.48
N PHE A 402 8.96 17.98 5.16
CA PHE A 402 10.01 17.00 4.94
C PHE A 402 11.14 17.24 5.95
N LYS A 403 11.71 16.15 6.48
CA LYS A 403 12.99 16.22 7.24
C LYS A 403 14.07 16.78 6.31
N SER A 404 15.01 17.54 6.87
CA SER A 404 16.13 18.13 6.14
C SER A 404 16.85 17.06 5.32
N LEU A 405 17.09 17.29 4.03
CA LEU A 405 17.85 16.39 3.14
C LEU A 405 19.36 16.33 3.50
N ALA A 406 19.76 16.85 4.66
CA ALA A 406 21.14 17.00 5.09
C ALA A 406 21.73 15.67 5.58
N SER A 407 22.00 14.76 4.65
CA SER A 407 23.32 14.16 4.38
C SER A 407 23.11 12.89 3.55
N PRO A 408 23.71 12.75 2.36
CA PRO A 408 23.65 11.52 1.55
C PRO A 408 24.29 10.29 2.23
N ASP A 409 24.98 10.48 3.36
CA ASP A 409 25.76 9.42 4.01
C ASP A 409 24.95 8.47 4.92
N SER A 410 23.67 8.73 5.18
CA SER A 410 22.78 7.76 5.84
C SER A 410 21.95 7.02 4.79
N ASN A 411 22.58 6.06 4.10
CA ASN A 411 21.94 5.12 3.18
C ASN A 411 20.98 4.13 3.89
N HIS A 412 20.34 4.51 5.00
CA HIS A 412 19.37 3.66 5.66
C HIS A 412 17.96 3.94 5.11
N PRO A 413 17.33 2.97 4.42
CA PRO A 413 15.91 3.04 4.07
C PRO A 413 14.96 3.00 5.29
N ASN A 414 15.47 3.05 6.53
CA ASN A 414 14.71 2.93 7.78
C ASN A 414 14.47 4.24 8.54
N ASP A 415 14.75 5.42 7.96
CA ASP A 415 14.42 6.74 8.56
C ASP A 415 12.91 7.06 8.65
N PHE A 416 12.05 6.05 8.49
CA PHE A 416 10.59 6.13 8.56
C PHE A 416 10.02 6.18 9.98
N GLU A 417 10.84 6.11 11.03
CA GLU A 417 10.38 6.47 12.37
C GLU A 417 10.16 7.98 12.46
N ASP A 418 8.92 8.37 12.25
CA ASP A 418 8.47 9.75 12.29
C ASP A 418 7.72 10.02 13.59
N HIS A 419 8.35 9.84 14.77
CA HIS A 419 7.84 10.36 16.04
C HIS A 419 8.95 10.67 17.06
N LYS A 420 9.33 11.95 17.11
CA LYS A 420 9.34 12.84 18.30
C LYS A 420 10.07 14.13 17.90
N ASN A 421 9.31 15.09 17.37
CA ASN A 421 9.81 16.47 17.21
C ASN A 421 9.86 17.16 18.57
N ASP A 422 10.84 16.78 19.40
CA ASP A 422 11.19 17.51 20.62
C ASP A 422 11.91 18.84 20.32
N ALA A 423 12.26 19.10 19.06
CA ALA A 423 12.81 20.37 18.59
C ALA A 423 11.79 21.53 18.52
N ASN A 424 10.50 21.29 18.79
CA ASN A 424 9.45 22.29 18.58
C ASN A 424 9.06 23.11 19.84
N VAL A 425 9.79 22.98 20.94
CA VAL A 425 9.48 23.67 22.21
C VAL A 425 9.59 25.20 22.07
N ASN A 426 10.53 25.70 21.25
CA ASN A 426 10.74 27.14 21.08
C ASN A 426 9.71 27.79 20.13
N ALA A 427 9.41 27.17 18.98
CA ALA A 427 8.36 27.67 18.09
C ALA A 427 6.96 27.49 18.72
N GLY A 428 6.77 26.46 19.54
CA GLY A 428 5.55 26.25 20.33
C GLY A 428 5.22 27.40 21.29
N SER A 429 6.23 28.10 21.85
CA SER A 429 5.99 29.26 22.72
C SER A 429 5.51 30.48 21.92
N LYS A 430 6.12 30.75 20.76
CA LYS A 430 5.76 31.86 19.86
C LYS A 430 4.39 31.59 19.22
N ILE A 431 4.12 30.36 18.78
CA ILE A 431 2.81 29.90 18.28
C ILE A 431 1.73 30.00 19.37
N LYS A 432 2.03 29.65 20.63
CA LYS A 432 1.09 29.83 21.75
C LYS A 432 0.75 31.31 21.98
N SER A 433 1.71 32.22 21.85
CA SER A 433 1.43 33.66 21.96
C SER A 433 0.55 34.18 20.82
N LEU A 434 0.80 33.75 19.58
CA LEU A 434 -0.03 34.09 18.41
C LEU A 434 -1.45 33.51 18.51
N LEU A 435 -1.58 32.24 18.94
CA LEU A 435 -2.89 31.62 19.22
C LEU A 435 -3.68 32.36 20.29
N LYS A 436 -3.01 32.96 21.28
CA LYS A 436 -3.66 33.77 22.31
C LYS A 436 -4.24 35.07 21.73
N VAL A 437 -3.52 35.69 20.79
CA VAL A 437 -3.97 36.88 20.06
C VAL A 437 -5.13 36.55 19.11
N VAL A 438 -5.05 35.44 18.37
CA VAL A 438 -6.13 35.00 17.47
C VAL A 438 -7.39 34.64 18.25
N LYS A 439 -7.28 33.87 19.34
CA LYS A 439 -8.45 33.56 20.20
C LYS A 439 -9.07 34.81 20.80
N ALA A 440 -8.28 35.82 21.16
CA ALA A 440 -8.82 37.10 21.63
C ALA A 440 -9.63 37.81 20.54
N LYS A 441 -9.17 37.77 19.28
CA LYS A 441 -9.91 38.32 18.13
C LYS A 441 -11.17 37.53 17.79
N ASP A 442 -11.15 36.20 17.93
CA ASP A 442 -12.34 35.36 17.71
C ASP A 442 -13.42 35.64 18.76
N VAL A 443 -13.04 35.78 20.04
CA VAL A 443 -13.97 36.17 21.11
C VAL A 443 -14.53 37.58 20.85
N GLU A 444 -13.70 38.51 20.37
CA GLU A 444 -14.16 39.85 19.98
C GLU A 444 -15.14 39.80 18.79
N LEU A 445 -14.91 38.90 17.83
CA LEU A 445 -15.77 38.70 16.67
C LEU A 445 -17.11 38.06 17.05
N GLU A 446 -17.12 37.04 17.92
CA GLU A 446 -18.34 36.45 18.48
C GLU A 446 -19.16 37.48 19.26
N ALA A 447 -18.51 38.31 20.10
CA ALA A 447 -19.16 39.39 20.82
C ALA A 447 -19.81 40.41 19.87
N LYS A 448 -19.13 40.78 18.78
CA LYS A 448 -19.67 41.68 17.74
C LYS A 448 -20.84 41.04 16.99
N ASN A 449 -20.78 39.75 16.69
CA ASN A 449 -21.88 39.03 16.03
C ASN A 449 -23.12 38.92 16.93
N LEU A 450 -22.92 38.71 18.23
CA LEU A 450 -24.01 38.73 19.20
C LEU A 450 -24.63 40.13 19.33
N GLU A 451 -23.81 41.18 19.33
CA GLU A 451 -24.28 42.59 19.31
C GLU A 451 -25.11 42.86 18.05
N ILE A 452 -24.65 42.45 16.87
CA ILE A 452 -25.39 42.59 15.60
C ILE A 452 -26.73 41.84 15.67
N THR A 453 -26.75 40.64 16.23
CA THR A 453 -27.96 39.83 16.36
C THR A 453 -28.98 40.50 17.28
N ASN A 454 -28.52 41.02 18.42
CA ASN A 454 -29.37 41.78 19.35
C ASN A 454 -29.92 43.06 18.70
N LEU A 455 -29.11 43.77 17.90
CA LEU A 455 -29.54 44.95 17.17
C LEU A 455 -30.59 44.62 16.09
N LYS A 456 -30.48 43.47 15.41
CA LYS A 456 -31.51 43.01 14.46
C LYS A 456 -32.83 42.72 15.16
N VAL A 457 -32.80 42.02 16.29
CA VAL A 457 -34.01 41.74 17.09
C VAL A 457 -34.67 43.03 17.59
N GLN A 458 -33.88 44.01 18.02
CA GLN A 458 -34.42 45.33 18.42
C GLN A 458 -35.04 46.08 17.24
N LEU A 459 -34.45 45.99 16.05
CA LEU A 459 -34.98 46.60 14.83
C LEU A 459 -36.30 45.95 14.40
N GLU A 460 -36.39 44.63 14.46
CA GLU A 460 -37.62 43.88 14.16
C GLU A 460 -38.74 44.23 15.13
N LYS A 461 -38.46 44.32 16.44
CA LYS A 461 -39.42 44.79 17.44
C LYS A 461 -39.86 46.24 17.19
N ALA A 462 -38.93 47.13 16.87
CA ALA A 462 -39.25 48.53 16.57
C ALA A 462 -40.11 48.69 15.30
N ASN A 463 -39.91 47.82 14.30
CA ASN A 463 -40.71 47.78 13.07
C ASN A 463 -42.10 47.14 13.30
N ALA A 464 -42.23 46.24 14.28
CA ALA A 464 -43.51 45.63 14.62
C ALA A 464 -44.44 46.57 15.41
N GLU A 465 -43.91 47.58 16.10
CA GLU A 465 -44.67 48.44 17.01
C GLU A 465 -45.22 49.76 16.39
N LYS A 466 -44.94 50.09 15.10
CA LYS A 466 -45.52 51.30 14.44
C LYS A 466 -45.74 51.18 12.92
N PRO A 467 -46.81 51.77 12.34
CA PRO A 467 -46.96 51.95 10.90
C PRO A 467 -46.02 53.05 10.37
N PRO A 468 -45.75 53.09 9.05
CA PRO A 468 -44.47 53.58 8.51
C PRO A 468 -44.41 55.10 8.42
N ASP A 469 -43.29 55.65 8.90
CA ASP A 469 -42.73 56.90 8.40
C ASP A 469 -41.19 56.84 8.61
N PRO A 470 -40.35 56.62 7.57
CA PRO A 470 -38.89 56.69 7.71
C PRO A 470 -38.42 58.13 7.47
N PRO A 471 -37.31 58.65 8.08
CA PRO A 471 -36.00 57.99 8.00
C PRO A 471 -34.97 58.44 9.08
N LYS A 472 -35.16 58.18 10.39
CA LYS A 472 -34.13 58.56 11.41
C LYS A 472 -33.26 57.40 11.92
N ILE A 473 -33.80 56.19 12.00
CA ILE A 473 -33.06 55.01 12.50
C ILE A 473 -32.18 54.41 11.39
N MET A 474 -32.68 54.33 10.15
CA MET A 474 -31.92 53.84 9.00
C MET A 474 -30.66 54.69 8.74
N LEU A 475 -30.76 56.02 8.91
CA LEU A 475 -29.63 56.95 8.80
C LEU A 475 -28.58 56.79 9.91
N LYS A 476 -28.99 56.40 11.13
CA LYS A 476 -28.06 56.09 12.24
C LYS A 476 -27.32 54.77 12.02
N ILE A 477 -28.01 53.76 11.48
CA ILE A 477 -27.41 52.45 11.15
C ILE A 477 -26.43 52.60 9.99
N LEU A 478 -26.81 53.30 8.91
CA LEU A 478 -25.93 53.54 7.76
C LEU A 478 -24.68 54.38 8.13
N LYS A 479 -24.82 55.40 8.99
CA LYS A 479 -23.66 56.16 9.50
C LYS A 479 -22.69 55.31 10.34
N ARG A 480 -23.21 54.37 11.15
CA ARG A 480 -22.36 53.46 11.95
C ARG A 480 -21.69 52.35 11.14
N ILE A 481 -22.32 51.92 10.04
CA ILE A 481 -21.73 50.95 9.10
C ILE A 481 -20.66 51.65 8.24
N SER A 482 -20.90 52.89 7.81
CA SER A 482 -19.96 53.70 7.03
C SER A 482 -18.71 54.12 7.83
N SER A 483 -18.82 54.39 9.14
CA SER A 483 -17.70 54.82 9.97
C SER A 483 -16.78 53.68 10.44
N LYS A 484 -17.07 52.42 10.10
CA LYS A 484 -16.29 51.23 10.51
C LYS A 484 -15.55 50.55 9.35
N LYS A 485 -15.52 51.18 8.16
CA LYS A 485 -14.81 50.72 6.95
C LYS A 485 -13.50 51.48 6.68
N MET A 486 -12.96 52.21 7.66
CA MET A 486 -11.58 52.71 7.66
C MET A 486 -10.74 51.98 8.68
#